data_AF-A0A1F6S6S4-F1
#
_entry.id   AF-A0A1F6S6S4-F1
#
_cell.length_a   1.000
_cell.length_b   1.000
_cell.length_c   1.000
_cell.angle_alpha   90.00
_cell.angle_beta   90.00
_cell.angle_gamma   90.00
#
_symmetry.space_group_name_H-M   'P 1'
#
loop_
_entity.id
_entity.type
_entity.pdbx_description
1 polymer ?
#
loop_
_entity_poly.entity_id
_entity_poly.type
_entity_poly.pdbx_seq_one_letter_code
_entity_poly.pdbx_strand_id
1 'polypeptide(L)'
;MTDKINEKVINIFTRHKKQLPILDEEKVIRSDDGFYYICVKKDDNGRNFDEDKLLKSSNDCHYLVKVMVKHSEYPYIYNYKVPGEDILDFLKPYTNNEIEGKILEINKYYPHELA
;
A
#
# COMPACT_ATOMS: atom_id res chain seq x y z
N MET A 1 -1.73 -3.99 14.53
CA MET A 1 -0.57 -3.06 14.68
C MET A 1 -0.55 -2.05 13.52
N THR A 2 -0.98 -2.46 12.33
CA THR A 2 -1.01 -1.68 11.09
C THR A 2 -1.99 -0.50 11.11
N ASP A 3 -3.15 -0.62 11.77
CA ASP A 3 -4.25 0.34 11.55
C ASP A 3 -4.03 1.72 12.15
N LYS A 4 -3.47 1.82 13.36
CA LYS A 4 -3.22 3.11 14.02
C LYS A 4 -2.12 3.91 13.32
N ILE A 5 -1.04 3.25 12.90
CA ILE A 5 0.02 3.88 12.08
C ILE A 5 -0.58 4.33 10.74
N ASN A 6 -1.39 3.49 10.09
CA ASN A 6 -2.07 3.85 8.84
C ASN A 6 -2.98 5.07 9.01
N GLU A 7 -3.81 5.10 10.06
CA GLU A 7 -4.67 6.24 10.39
C GLU A 7 -3.85 7.52 10.61
N LYS A 8 -2.74 7.45 11.36
CA LYS A 8 -1.82 8.57 11.56
C LYS A 8 -1.30 9.10 10.22
N VAL A 9 -0.78 8.22 9.38
CA VAL A 9 -0.23 8.56 8.05
C VAL A 9 -1.31 9.21 7.15
N ILE A 10 -2.51 8.63 7.10
CA ILE A 10 -3.65 9.17 6.34
C ILE A 10 -4.03 10.57 6.85
N ASN A 11 -4.05 10.77 8.16
CA ASN A 11 -4.35 12.05 8.78
C ASN A 11 -3.30 13.11 8.40
N ILE A 12 -2.01 12.78 8.43
CA ILE A 12 -0.93 13.70 8.03
C ILE A 12 -1.09 14.12 6.56
N PHE A 13 -1.31 13.16 5.64
CA PHE A 13 -1.54 13.47 4.23
C PHE A 13 -2.78 14.34 4.01
N THR A 14 -3.86 14.06 4.75
CA THR A 14 -5.11 14.83 4.67
C THR A 14 -4.92 16.27 5.13
N ARG A 15 -4.17 16.49 6.22
CA ARG A 15 -3.84 17.83 6.73
C ARG A 15 -2.95 18.60 5.76
N HIS A 16 -1.93 17.93 5.21
CA HIS A 16 -1.03 18.51 4.20
C HIS A 16 -1.82 18.99 2.96
N LYS A 17 -2.74 18.17 2.45
CA LYS A 17 -3.62 18.54 1.33
C LYS A 17 -4.49 19.77 1.63
N LYS A 18 -4.95 19.91 2.87
CA LYS A 18 -5.74 21.07 3.34
C LYS A 18 -4.89 22.28 3.74
N GLN A 19 -3.57 22.22 3.58
CA GLN A 19 -2.62 23.27 4.00
C GLN A 19 -2.76 23.64 5.49
N LEU A 20 -3.18 22.67 6.32
CA LEU A 20 -3.30 22.87 7.76
C LEU A 20 -1.93 22.73 8.43
N PRO A 21 -1.69 23.39 9.57
CA PRO A 21 -0.48 23.20 10.35
C PRO A 21 -0.26 21.72 10.67
N ILE A 22 0.90 21.18 10.31
CA ILE A 22 1.32 19.84 10.72
C ILE A 22 1.88 20.00 12.14
N LEU A 23 1.19 19.42 13.12
CA LEU A 23 1.60 19.45 14.52
C LEU A 23 2.62 18.35 14.85
N ASP A 24 2.74 17.36 13.97
CA ASP A 24 3.65 16.24 14.11
C ASP A 24 5.07 16.62 13.67
N GLU A 25 6.08 16.00 14.32
CA GLU A 25 7.49 16.09 13.88
C GLU A 25 7.69 15.48 12.47
N GLU A 26 6.77 14.60 12.07
CA GLU A 26 6.76 13.90 10.79
C GLU A 26 6.17 14.81 9.70
N LYS A 27 6.92 14.97 8.61
CA LYS A 27 6.55 15.84 7.49
C LYS A 27 6.28 15.02 6.23
N VAL A 28 5.38 15.52 5.40
CA VAL A 28 5.20 15.02 4.04
C VAL A 28 6.38 15.49 3.20
N ILE A 29 7.07 14.55 2.56
CA ILE A 29 8.22 14.79 1.70
C ILE A 29 7.84 14.36 0.27
N ARG A 30 8.32 15.09 -0.73
CA ARG A 30 8.22 14.71 -2.14
C ARG A 30 9.56 14.11 -2.59
N SER A 31 9.52 12.89 -3.09
CA SER A 31 10.67 12.21 -3.72
C SER A 31 10.96 12.77 -5.11
N ASP A 32 12.18 12.51 -5.60
CA ASP A 32 12.62 12.93 -6.94
C ASP A 32 11.78 12.29 -8.06
N ASP A 33 11.30 11.06 -7.82
CA ASP A 33 10.39 10.34 -8.72
C ASP A 33 8.94 10.87 -8.67
N GLY A 34 8.69 11.92 -7.89
CA GLY A 34 7.43 12.64 -7.84
C GLY A 34 6.40 12.08 -6.85
N PHE A 35 6.70 11.00 -6.14
CA PHE A 35 5.83 10.43 -5.11
C PHE A 35 5.95 11.18 -3.77
N TYR A 36 4.87 11.20 -2.98
CA TYR A 36 4.89 11.74 -1.62
C TYR A 36 5.02 10.61 -0.60
N TYR A 37 5.83 10.82 0.43
CA TYR A 37 6.01 9.86 1.52
C TYR A 37 6.13 10.56 2.88
N ILE A 38 5.96 9.79 3.94
CA ILE A 38 6.16 10.20 5.33
C ILE A 38 7.13 9.21 5.97
N CYS A 39 8.18 9.70 6.62
CA CYS A 39 9.08 8.87 7.40
C CYS A 39 8.55 8.78 8.84
N VAL A 40 7.93 7.64 9.17
CA VAL A 40 7.56 7.30 10.55
C VAL A 40 8.78 6.70 11.22
N LYS A 41 9.19 7.23 12.38
CA LYS A 41 10.41 6.77 13.07
C LYS A 41 10.15 5.75 14.18
N LYS A 42 8.93 5.77 14.72
CA LYS A 42 8.53 4.99 15.89
C LYS A 42 7.13 4.44 15.71
N ASP A 43 6.87 3.29 16.32
CA ASP A 43 5.53 2.72 16.41
C ASP A 43 4.61 3.55 17.32
N ASP A 44 3.34 3.15 17.43
CA ASP A 44 2.34 3.82 18.28
C ASP A 44 2.70 3.81 19.78
N ASN A 45 3.66 2.98 20.20
CA ASN A 45 4.15 2.89 21.57
C ASN A 45 5.45 3.69 21.78
N GLY A 46 5.92 4.42 20.78
CA GLY A 46 7.16 5.19 20.84
C GLY A 46 8.43 4.34 20.73
N ARG A 47 8.32 3.07 20.32
CA ARG A 47 9.44 2.14 20.12
C ARG A 47 9.97 2.26 18.70
N ASN A 48 11.27 2.02 18.53
CA ASN A 48 11.87 1.91 17.21
C ASN A 48 11.35 0.65 16.51
N PHE A 49 11.27 0.71 15.18
CA PHE A 49 10.92 -0.45 14.38
C PHE A 49 12.01 -1.53 14.43
N ASP A 50 11.57 -2.78 14.31
CA ASP A 50 12.39 -3.99 14.37
C ASP A 50 12.37 -4.63 12.99
N GLU A 51 13.54 -4.68 12.34
CA GLU A 51 13.69 -5.08 10.95
C GLU A 51 13.20 -6.52 10.70
N ASP A 52 13.60 -7.46 11.56
CA ASP A 52 13.20 -8.88 11.45
C ASP A 52 11.69 -9.04 11.54
N LYS A 53 11.04 -8.29 12.44
CA LYS A 53 9.58 -8.30 12.55
C LYS A 53 8.90 -7.70 11.34
N LEU A 54 9.45 -6.63 10.76
CA LEU A 54 8.91 -6.03 9.53
C LEU A 54 9.02 -7.00 8.35
N LEU A 55 10.16 -7.65 8.17
CA LEU A 55 10.39 -8.63 7.11
C LEU A 55 9.46 -9.84 7.26
N LYS A 56 9.36 -10.40 8.47
CA LYS A 56 8.44 -11.51 8.73
C LYS A 56 6.98 -11.14 8.42
N SER A 57 6.56 -9.95 8.84
CA SER A 57 5.21 -9.45 8.55
C SER A 57 4.97 -9.26 7.05
N SER A 58 5.99 -8.89 6.27
CA SER A 58 5.88 -8.79 4.81
C SER A 58 5.60 -10.16 4.16
N ASN A 59 6.23 -11.21 4.65
CA ASN A 59 6.08 -12.57 4.09
C ASN A 59 4.71 -13.18 4.43
N ASP A 60 4.14 -12.82 5.58
CA ASP A 60 2.85 -13.36 6.04
C ASP A 60 1.63 -12.67 5.41
N CYS A 61 1.83 -11.62 4.60
CA CYS A 61 0.74 -10.83 4.02
C CYS A 61 0.33 -11.29 2.63
N HIS A 62 -0.90 -10.94 2.25
CA HIS A 62 -1.42 -11.14 0.90
C HIS A 62 -2.03 -9.83 0.39
N TYR A 63 -2.07 -9.69 -0.93
CA TYR A 63 -2.72 -8.60 -1.62
C TYR A 63 -3.93 -9.11 -2.38
N LEU A 64 -5.06 -8.41 -2.26
CA LEU A 64 -6.20 -8.53 -3.14
C LEU A 64 -6.05 -7.46 -4.23
N VAL A 65 -5.73 -7.87 -5.45
CA VAL A 65 -5.55 -6.97 -6.58
C VAL A 65 -6.77 -7.04 -7.49
N LYS A 66 -7.44 -5.90 -7.70
CA LYS A 66 -8.56 -5.77 -8.65
C LYS A 66 -8.06 -5.25 -9.99
N VAL A 67 -8.32 -6.00 -11.05
CA VAL A 67 -7.93 -5.66 -12.41
C VAL A 67 -9.17 -5.56 -13.28
N MET A 68 -9.33 -4.43 -13.96
CA MET A 68 -10.30 -4.29 -15.03
C MET A 68 -9.70 -4.79 -16.34
N VAL A 69 -10.33 -5.77 -16.97
CA VAL A 69 -9.93 -6.30 -18.27
C VAL A 69 -11.06 -6.05 -19.26
N LYS A 70 -10.75 -5.59 -20.46
CA LYS A 70 -11.76 -5.40 -21.51
C LYS A 70 -11.75 -6.64 -22.40
N HIS A 71 -12.87 -7.35 -22.46
CA HIS A 71 -13.04 -8.43 -23.43
C HIS A 71 -14.30 -8.18 -24.23
N SER A 72 -14.16 -8.12 -25.56
CA SER A 72 -15.27 -7.79 -26.45
C SER A 72 -15.91 -6.43 -26.08
N GLU A 73 -17.23 -6.36 -25.96
CA GLU A 73 -17.99 -5.13 -25.71
C GLU A 73 -17.99 -4.67 -24.23
N TYR A 74 -17.65 -5.54 -23.27
CA TYR A 74 -17.84 -5.26 -21.85
C TYR A 74 -16.55 -5.31 -21.02
N PRO A 75 -16.40 -4.42 -20.02
CA PRO A 75 -15.35 -4.54 -19.03
C PRO A 75 -15.70 -5.60 -17.97
N TYR A 76 -14.71 -6.36 -17.54
CA TYR A 76 -14.80 -7.36 -16.48
C TYR A 76 -13.85 -7.01 -15.34
N ILE A 77 -14.18 -7.44 -14.12
CA ILE A 77 -13.34 -7.25 -12.93
C ILE A 77 -12.81 -8.60 -12.46
N TYR A 78 -11.49 -8.72 -12.45
CA TYR A 78 -10.76 -9.89 -11.96
C TYR A 78 -10.21 -9.56 -10.57
N ASN A 79 -10.43 -10.45 -9.61
CA ASN A 79 -9.93 -10.29 -8.24
C ASN A 79 -8.85 -11.36 -8.01
N TYR A 80 -7.61 -10.92 -7.85
CA TYR A 80 -6.47 -11.82 -7.64
C TYR A 80 -6.07 -11.80 -6.17
N LYS A 81 -5.87 -12.99 -5.59
CA LYS A 81 -5.13 -13.16 -4.34
C LYS A 81 -3.66 -13.37 -4.69
N VAL A 82 -2.80 -12.45 -4.30
CA VAL A 82 -1.37 -12.45 -4.62
C VAL A 82 -0.57 -12.53 -3.31
N PRO A 83 0.39 -13.47 -3.16
CA PRO A 83 1.31 -13.49 -2.03
C PRO A 83 2.11 -12.19 -1.91
N GLY A 84 2.52 -11.83 -0.69
CA GLY A 84 3.26 -10.60 -0.44
C GLY A 84 4.58 -10.50 -1.22
N GLU A 85 5.30 -11.61 -1.33
CA GLU A 85 6.57 -11.72 -2.06
C GLU A 85 6.43 -11.57 -3.58
N ASP A 86 5.27 -11.95 -4.13
CA ASP A 86 5.03 -11.96 -5.57
C ASP A 86 4.41 -10.67 -6.11
N ILE A 87 4.07 -9.70 -5.24
CA ILE A 87 3.29 -8.52 -5.65
C ILE A 87 3.97 -7.70 -6.74
N LEU A 88 5.29 -7.56 -6.68
CA LEU A 88 6.03 -6.79 -7.70
C LEU A 88 6.05 -7.53 -9.04
N ASP A 89 6.25 -8.85 -9.02
CA ASP A 89 6.24 -9.67 -10.23
C ASP A 89 4.84 -9.76 -10.85
N PHE A 90 3.80 -9.78 -10.02
CA PHE A 90 2.42 -9.68 -10.48
C PHE A 90 2.12 -8.34 -11.19
N LEU A 91 2.64 -7.22 -10.69
CA LEU A 91 2.36 -5.89 -11.24
C LEU A 91 3.15 -5.58 -12.53
N LYS A 92 4.35 -6.13 -12.69
CA LYS A 92 5.26 -5.85 -13.82
C LYS A 92 4.60 -5.98 -15.21
N PRO A 93 3.91 -7.10 -15.55
CA PRO A 93 3.31 -7.24 -16.86
C PRO A 93 2.26 -6.16 -17.18
N TYR A 94 1.52 -5.70 -16.15
CA TYR A 94 0.53 -4.62 -16.31
C TYR A 94 1.21 -3.26 -16.51
N THR A 95 2.28 -2.96 -15.77
CA THR A 95 3.00 -1.68 -15.91
C THR A 95 3.82 -1.60 -17.20
N ASN A 96 4.25 -2.75 -17.72
CA ASN A 96 5.01 -2.85 -18.97
C ASN A 96 4.11 -2.94 -20.22
N ASN A 97 2.79 -2.97 -20.05
CA ASN A 97 1.80 -3.22 -21.12
C ASN A 97 1.99 -4.56 -21.85
N GLU A 98 2.50 -5.58 -21.15
CA GLU A 98 2.69 -6.94 -21.67
C GLU A 98 1.37 -7.73 -21.67
N ILE A 99 0.45 -7.40 -20.77
CA ILE A 99 -0.88 -7.99 -20.69
C ILE A 99 -1.97 -6.92 -20.63
N GLU A 100 -3.15 -7.27 -21.16
CA GLU A 100 -4.31 -6.40 -21.09
C GLU A 100 -4.86 -6.33 -19.67
N GLY A 101 -5.06 -5.11 -19.18
CA GLY A 101 -5.77 -4.86 -17.93
C GLY A 101 -5.31 -3.57 -17.26
N LYS A 102 -6.19 -3.01 -16.44
CA LYS A 102 -5.90 -1.84 -15.61
C LYS A 102 -6.07 -2.20 -14.15
N ILE A 103 -5.00 -2.04 -13.37
CA ILE A 103 -5.08 -2.16 -11.91
C ILE A 103 -6.00 -1.05 -11.38
N LEU A 104 -7.05 -1.42 -10.67
CA LEU A 104 -7.99 -0.50 -10.04
C LEU A 104 -7.69 -0.30 -8.55
N GLU A 105 -7.31 -1.37 -7.86
CA GLU A 105 -7.19 -1.39 -6.41
C GLU A 105 -6.20 -2.48 -5.97
N ILE A 106 -5.43 -2.23 -4.92
CA ILE A 106 -4.53 -3.17 -4.26
C ILE A 106 -4.77 -3.06 -2.75
N ASN A 107 -5.34 -4.09 -2.14
CA ASN A 107 -5.59 -4.13 -0.70
C ASN A 107 -4.71 -5.18 -0.03
N LYS A 108 -3.94 -4.76 0.97
CA LYS A 108 -3.18 -5.68 1.82
C LYS A 108 -4.10 -6.26 2.88
N TYR A 109 -3.97 -7.55 3.15
CA TYR A 109 -4.61 -8.22 4.28
C TYR A 109 -3.70 -9.31 4.84
N TYR A 110 -3.96 -9.72 6.08
CA TYR A 110 -3.29 -10.85 6.70
C TYR A 110 -4.27 -12.01 6.87
N PRO A 111 -3.94 -13.25 6.45
CA PRO A 111 -4.86 -14.38 6.54
C PRO A 111 -5.39 -14.66 7.94
N HIS A 112 -4.57 -14.38 8.97
CA HIS A 112 -4.94 -14.58 10.37
C HIS A 112 -5.94 -13.53 10.91
N GLU A 113 -6.16 -12.42 10.20
CA GLU A 113 -7.15 -11.39 10.56
C GLU A 113 -8.54 -11.68 9.96
N LEU A 114 -8.67 -12.70 9.11
CA LEU A 114 -9.92 -13.11 8.46
C LEU A 114 -10.64 -14.28 9.17
N ALA A 115 -10.09 -14.74 10.30
CA ALA A 115 -10.58 -15.90 11.07
C ALA A 115 -11.36 -15.48 12.32
#